data_AF-A0A9N7MRC7-F1
#
_entry.id   AF-A0A9N7MRC7-F1
#
_cell.length_a   1.000
_cell.length_b   1.000
_cell.length_c   1.000
_cell.angle_alpha   90.00
_cell.angle_beta   90.00
_cell.angle_gamma   90.00
#
_symmetry.space_group_name_H-M   'P 1'
#
loop_
_entity.id
_entity.type
_entity.pdbx_description
1 polymer ?
#
loop_
_entity_poly.entity_id
_entity_poly.type
_entity_poly.pdbx_seq_one_letter_code
_entity_poly.pdbx_strand_id
1 'polypeptide(L)' 'YQQKPPPPPPPPPHQHAQGRDPITQAVIDFRNMHPPAFSGVEGPEAVAEWLQQLESIFDLLFTTDE' A
#
# COMPACT_ATOMS: atom_id res chain seq x y z
N TYR A 1 12.16 5.99 56.93
CA TYR A 1 12.00 5.10 55.77
C TYR A 1 11.34 5.87 54.65
N GLN A 2 12.12 6.37 53.68
CA GLN A 2 11.57 7.14 52.55
C GLN A 2 11.33 6.17 51.39
N GLN A 3 10.05 5.90 51.11
CA GLN A 3 9.63 5.08 49.98
C GLN A 3 9.98 5.83 48.69
N LYS A 4 10.85 5.26 47.85
CA LYS A 4 11.11 5.79 46.50
C LYS A 4 9.86 5.53 45.64
N PRO A 5 9.47 6.47 44.75
CA PRO A 5 8.37 6.23 43.83
C PRO A 5 8.65 4.99 42.97
N PRO A 6 7.62 4.21 42.62
CA PRO A 6 7.81 3.03 41.76
C PRO A 6 8.40 3.46 40.42
N PRO A 7 9.22 2.60 39.79
CA PRO A 7 9.72 2.87 38.44
C PRO A 7 8.54 2.99 37.47
N PRO A 8 8.67 3.82 36.41
CA PRO A 8 7.66 3.91 35.37
C PRO A 8 7.44 2.51 34.73
N PRO A 9 6.22 2.23 34.24
CA PRO A 9 5.97 1.00 33.50
C PRO A 9 6.91 0.92 32.28
N PRO A 10 7.32 -0.29 31.86
CA PRO A 10 8.08 -0.47 30.65
C PRO A 10 7.30 0.12 29.45
N PRO A 11 7.98 0.70 28.45
CA PRO A 11 7.31 1.10 27.22
C PRO A 11 6.59 -0.12 26.63
N PRO A 12 5.38 0.06 26.04
CA PRO A 12 4.70 -1.03 25.36
C PRO A 12 5.65 -1.66 24.34
N PRO A 13 5.65 -3.00 24.19
CA PRO A 13 6.48 -3.65 23.19
C PRO A 13 6.19 -2.96 21.86
N HIS A 14 7.26 -2.39 21.30
CA HIS A 14 7.29 -1.74 20.00
C HIS A 14 6.29 -2.42 19.07
N GLN A 15 5.26 -1.69 18.63
CA GLN A 15 4.32 -2.13 17.59
C GLN A 15 5.01 -2.25 16.21
N HIS A 16 6.30 -2.53 16.18
CA HIS A 16 7.14 -2.71 15.01
C HIS A 16 7.22 -4.19 14.59
N ALA A 17 6.18 -4.97 14.85
CA ALA A 17 5.88 -6.16 14.06
C ALA A 17 5.00 -5.69 12.89
N GLN A 18 5.47 -4.89 11.94
CA GLN A 18 6.19 -5.38 10.74
C GLN A 18 5.73 -6.75 10.22
N GLY A 19 4.44 -7.05 10.30
CA GLY A 19 3.75 -7.69 9.18
C GLY A 19 3.30 -6.57 8.25
N ARG A 20 4.13 -6.16 7.30
CA ARG A 20 3.64 -5.32 6.20
C ARG A 20 2.71 -6.23 5.41
N ASP A 21 1.40 -6.02 5.50
CA ASP A 21 0.46 -6.73 4.65
C ASP A 21 0.93 -6.60 3.20
N PRO A 22 1.18 -7.70 2.47
CA PRO A 22 1.69 -7.65 1.11
C PRO A 22 0.77 -6.84 0.20
N ILE A 23 -0.54 -6.88 0.47
CA ILE A 23 -1.56 -6.06 -0.20
C ILE A 23 -1.31 -4.57 0.03
N THR A 24 -0.95 -4.17 1.25
CA THR A 24 -0.69 -2.75 1.56
C THR A 24 0.58 -2.26 0.85
N GLN A 25 1.59 -3.12 0.71
CA GLN A 25 2.80 -2.79 -0.04
C GLN A 25 2.52 -2.66 -1.55
N ALA A 26 1.77 -3.60 -2.14
CA ALA A 26 1.36 -3.54 -3.54
C ALA A 26 0.54 -2.27 -3.86
N VAL A 27 -0.36 -1.84 -2.95
CA VAL A 27 -1.11 -0.59 -3.10
C VAL A 27 -0.21 0.65 -3.04
N ILE A 28 0.80 0.66 -2.15
CA ILE A 28 1.78 1.76 -2.08
C ILE A 28 2.59 1.82 -3.38
N ASP A 29 3.07 0.68 -3.87
CA ASP A 29 3.89 0.59 -5.07
C ASP A 29 3.08 0.98 -6.31
N PHE A 30 1.83 0.52 -6.42
CA PHE A 30 0.90 0.95 -7.47
C PHE A 30 0.72 2.46 -7.49
N ARG A 31 0.52 3.10 -6.34
CA ARG A 31 0.37 4.56 -6.26
C ARG A 31 1.63 5.30 -6.66
N ASN A 32 2.81 4.76 -6.35
CA ASN A 32 4.09 5.35 -6.74
C ASN A 32 4.37 5.26 -8.25
N MET A 33 3.68 4.36 -8.97
CA MET A 33 3.76 4.25 -10.42
C MET A 33 2.88 5.26 -11.17
N HIS A 34 2.17 6.14 -10.46
CA HIS A 34 1.32 7.18 -11.05
C HIS A 34 0.34 6.66 -12.12
N PRO A 35 -0.58 5.75 -11.75
CA PRO A 35 -1.52 5.15 -12.68
C PRO A 35 -2.41 6.22 -13.33
N PRO A 36 -2.80 6.02 -14.61
CA PRO A 36 -3.65 6.97 -15.30
C PRO A 36 -5.04 7.03 -14.65
N ALA A 37 -5.59 8.24 -14.53
CA ALA A 37 -6.95 8.43 -14.06
C ALA A 37 -7.96 8.10 -15.17
N PHE A 38 -9.06 7.46 -14.80
CA PHE A 38 -10.16 7.21 -15.72
C PHE A 38 -11.11 8.41 -15.76
N SER A 39 -11.24 9.04 -16.93
CA SER A 39 -12.11 10.21 -17.13
C SER A 39 -13.57 9.84 -17.42
N GLY A 40 -13.81 8.66 -18.02
CA GLY A 40 -15.14 8.14 -18.37
C GLY A 40 -15.84 8.84 -19.54
N VAL A 41 -15.23 9.85 -20.18
CA VAL A 41 -15.88 10.70 -21.20
C VAL A 41 -15.39 10.45 -22.63
N GLU A 42 -14.33 9.65 -22.80
CA GLU A 42 -13.55 9.58 -24.05
C GLU A 42 -13.96 8.43 -24.99
N GLY A 43 -15.04 7.72 -24.67
CA GLY A 43 -15.56 6.61 -25.49
C GLY A 43 -14.81 5.28 -25.29
N PRO A 44 -15.23 4.22 -26.00
CA PRO A 44 -14.76 2.86 -25.74
C PRO A 44 -13.29 2.62 -26.08
N GLU A 45 -12.72 3.33 -27.05
CA GLU A 45 -11.29 3.22 -27.40
C GLU A 45 -10.40 3.72 -26.26
N ALA A 46 -10.72 4.87 -25.67
CA ALA A 46 -9.98 5.40 -24.53
C ALA A 46 -10.08 4.51 -23.28
N VAL A 47 -11.20 3.79 -23.11
CA VAL A 47 -11.33 2.76 -22.05
C VAL A 47 -10.33 1.63 -22.29
N ALA A 48 -10.21 1.15 -23.53
CA ALA A 48 -9.27 0.09 -23.87
C ALA A 48 -7.80 0.54 -23.66
N GLU A 49 -7.45 1.76 -24.06
CA GLU A 49 -6.12 2.32 -23.82
C GLU A 49 -5.81 2.51 -22.33
N TRP A 50 -6.80 2.92 -21.54
CA TRP A 50 -6.67 3.04 -20.09
C TRP A 50 -6.45 1.67 -19.42
N LEU A 51 -7.21 0.65 -19.82
CA LEU A 51 -7.04 -0.73 -19.33
C LEU A 51 -5.66 -1.28 -19.69
N GLN A 52 -5.18 -1.07 -20.92
CA GLN A 52 -3.87 -1.54 -21.34
C GLN A 52 -2.72 -0.90 -20.54
N GLN A 53 -2.86 0.37 -20.16
CA GLN A 53 -1.91 1.04 -19.27
C GLN A 53 -1.93 0.44 -17.86
N LEU A 54 -3.09 0.09 -17.33
CA LEU A 54 -3.18 -0.58 -16.03
C LEU A 54 -2.57 -1.99 -16.05
N GLU A 55 -2.82 -2.77 -17.10
CA GLU A 55 -2.23 -4.11 -17.27
C GLU A 55 -0.69 -4.04 -17.25
N SER A 56 -0.11 -3.03 -17.91
CA SER A 56 1.34 -2.81 -17.92
C SER A 56 1.89 -2.49 -16.52
N ILE A 57 1.12 -1.79 -15.69
CA ILE A 57 1.50 -1.48 -14.30
C ILE A 57 1.42 -2.74 -13.43
N PHE A 58 0.37 -3.55 -13.60
CA PHE A 58 0.20 -4.79 -12.83
C PHE A 58 1.23 -5.86 -13.18
N ASP A 59 1.65 -5.96 -14.45
CA ASP A 59 2.74 -6.86 -14.89
C ASP A 59 4.06 -6.55 -14.15
N LEU A 60 4.35 -5.26 -13.95
CA LEU A 60 5.53 -4.78 -13.23
C LEU A 60 5.46 -4.96 -11.71
N LEU A 61 4.25 -4.95 -11.13
CA LEU A 61 4.05 -5.07 -9.69
C LEU A 61 4.26 -6.49 -9.15
N PHE A 62 4.47 -7.50 -10.02
CA PHE A 62 4.53 -8.91 -9.63
C PHE A 62 3.37 -9.30 -8.68
N THR A 63 2.19 -8.71 -8.89
CA THR A 63 1.00 -9.16 -8.18
C THR A 63 0.66 -10.55 -8.72
N THR A 64 1.05 -11.60 -8.01
CA THR A 64 0.55 -12.94 -8.29
C THR A 64 -0.94 -12.96 -7.98
N ASP A 65 -1.76 -13.27 -8.99
CA ASP A 65 -3.17 -13.64 -8.82
C ASP A 65 -3.19 -14.90 -7.94
N GLU A 66 -3.55 -14.75 -6.67
CA GLU A 66 -3.78 -15.85 -5.71
C GLU A 66 -5.28 -16.04 -5.49
#